data_AF-A0A0P7ZI37-F1
#
_entry.id   AF-A0A0P7ZI37-F1
#
_cell.length_a   1.000
_cell.length_b   1.000
_cell.length_c   1.000
_cell.angle_alpha   90.00
_cell.angle_beta   90.00
_cell.angle_gamma   90.00
#
_symmetry.space_group_name_H-M   'P 1'
#
loop_
_entity.id
_entity.type
_entity.pdbx_description
1 polymer ?
#
loop_
_entity_poly.entity_id
_entity_poly.type
_entity_poly.pdbx_seq_one_letter_code
_entity_poly.pdbx_strand_id
1 'polypeptide(L)'
;MQITLSSQQSKVLESLSQQGGYASLEDAIDTALVLLADEIVQPDLAETPDYLAWVEQTRLKIEEGISAADQGAVLEADDVLSRLRNKVEAARSASA
;
A
#
# COMPACT_ATOMS: atom_id res chain seq x y z
N MET A 1 0.68 -13.23 32.65
CA MET A 1 -0.18 -12.12 32.18
C MET A 1 -1.64 -12.54 32.25
N GLN A 2 -2.60 -11.62 32.40
CA GLN A 2 -4.04 -11.95 32.43
C GLN A 2 -4.68 -11.54 31.10
N ILE A 3 -4.75 -12.48 30.16
CA ILE A 3 -5.26 -12.28 28.80
C ILE A 3 -6.56 -13.06 28.67
N THR A 4 -7.64 -12.40 28.25
CA THR A 4 -8.92 -13.05 27.99
C THR A 4 -8.96 -13.46 26.52
N LEU A 5 -8.88 -14.78 26.28
CA LEU A 5 -8.97 -15.35 24.94
C LEU A 5 -10.43 -15.67 24.60
N SER A 6 -10.79 -15.52 23.33
CA SER A 6 -12.06 -16.03 22.82
C SER A 6 -12.09 -17.56 22.82
N SER A 7 -13.28 -18.16 22.85
CA SER A 7 -13.41 -19.63 22.86
C SER A 7 -12.75 -20.31 21.64
N GLN A 8 -12.68 -19.60 20.51
CA GLN A 8 -12.03 -20.06 19.29
C GLN A 8 -10.51 -20.02 19.43
N GLN A 9 -9.96 -18.93 19.96
CA GLN A 9 -8.51 -18.79 20.20
C GLN A 9 -8.00 -19.86 21.18
N SER A 10 -8.75 -20.11 22.26
CA SER A 10 -8.38 -21.16 23.23
C SER A 10 -8.32 -22.54 22.59
N LYS A 11 -9.29 -22.90 21.74
CA LYS A 11 -9.31 -24.21 21.04
C LYS A 11 -8.13 -24.39 20.08
N VAL A 12 -7.77 -23.32 19.36
CA VAL A 12 -6.63 -23.37 18.42
C VAL A 12 -5.33 -23.56 19.20
N LEU A 13 -5.11 -22.79 20.26
CA LEU A 13 -3.88 -22.88 21.06
C LEU A 13 -3.79 -24.20 21.84
N GLU A 14 -4.90 -24.72 22.35
CA GLU A 14 -4.94 -26.04 23.00
C GLU A 14 -4.60 -27.16 22.01
N SER A 15 -5.12 -27.09 20.78
CA SER A 15 -4.78 -28.03 19.71
C SER A 15 -3.30 -27.97 19.33
N LEU A 16 -2.73 -26.77 19.22
CA LEU A 16 -1.30 -26.58 18.89
C LEU A 16 -0.37 -27.07 20.00
N SER A 17 -0.77 -26.90 21.27
CA SER A 17 -0.07 -27.45 22.43
C SER A 17 -0.13 -28.99 22.44
N GLN A 18 -1.31 -29.58 22.20
CA GLN A 18 -1.49 -31.04 22.16
C GLN A 18 -0.75 -31.73 21.00
N GLN A 19 -0.56 -31.02 19.89
CA GLN A 19 0.21 -31.53 18.73
C GLN A 19 1.73 -31.52 18.97
N GLY A 20 2.20 -31.06 20.13
CA GLY A 20 3.62 -31.00 20.48
C GLY A 20 4.38 -29.88 19.76
N GLY A 21 3.66 -28.93 19.14
CA GLY A 21 4.25 -27.77 18.47
C GLY A 21 4.82 -26.72 19.43
N TYR A 22 4.38 -26.73 20.69
CA TYR A 22 4.78 -25.79 21.74
C TYR A 22 4.86 -26.49 23.10
N ALA A 23 5.76 -26.05 23.97
CA ALA A 23 5.97 -26.69 25.27
C ALA A 23 4.82 -26.41 26.27
N SER A 24 4.08 -25.32 26.06
CA SER A 24 2.92 -24.95 26.86
C SER A 24 2.01 -23.98 26.08
N LEU A 25 0.83 -23.71 26.64
CA LEU A 25 -0.06 -22.67 26.13
C LEU A 25 0.61 -21.27 26.17
N GLU A 26 1.41 -21.01 27.21
CA GLU A 26 2.12 -19.74 27.38
C GLU A 26 3.20 -19.57 26.29
N ASP A 27 3.96 -20.64 26.01
CA ASP A 27 4.97 -20.67 24.95
C ASP A 27 4.37 -20.42 23.55
N ALA A 28 3.19 -20.97 23.29
CA ALA A 28 2.44 -20.71 22.05
C ALA A 28 1.97 -19.25 21.94
N ILE A 29 1.55 -18.65 23.06
CA ILE A 29 1.12 -17.23 23.10
C ILE A 29 2.32 -16.31 22.91
N ASP A 30 3.43 -16.56 23.61
CA ASP A 30 4.64 -15.75 23.50
C ASP A 30 5.19 -15.80 22.07
N THR A 31 5.21 -16.99 21.45
CA THR A 31 5.61 -17.13 20.05
C THR A 31 4.68 -16.37 19.11
N ALA A 32 3.35 -16.44 19.31
CA ALA A 32 2.39 -15.71 18.50
C ALA A 32 2.56 -14.18 18.63
N LEU A 33 2.88 -13.69 19.83
CA LEU A 33 3.13 -12.27 20.07
C LEU A 33 4.45 -11.80 19.45
N VAL A 34 5.49 -12.64 19.45
CA VAL A 34 6.75 -12.35 18.73
C VAL A 34 6.51 -12.29 17.23
N LEU A 35 5.77 -13.24 16.66
CA LEU A 35 5.42 -13.23 15.24
C LEU A 35 4.59 -12.00 14.85
N LEU A 36 3.63 -11.61 15.69
CA LEU A 36 2.86 -10.39 15.51
C LEU A 36 3.75 -9.15 15.60
N ALA A 37 4.69 -9.13 16.55
CA ALA A 37 5.64 -8.03 16.67
C ALA A 37 6.55 -7.95 15.43
N ASP A 38 7.03 -9.07 14.90
CA ASP A 38 7.84 -9.13 13.69
C ASP A 38 7.06 -8.71 12.43
N GLU A 39 5.76 -9.02 12.37
CA GLU A 39 4.83 -8.55 11.33
C GLU A 39 4.59 -7.03 11.42
N ILE A 40 4.46 -6.49 12.63
CA ILE A 40 4.32 -5.05 12.86
C ILE A 40 5.65 -4.30 12.61
N VAL A 41 6.80 -4.94 12.86
CA VAL A 41 8.14 -4.34 12.74
C VAL A 41 8.65 -4.37 11.31
N GLN A 42 8.12 -5.23 10.44
CA GLN A 42 8.30 -5.09 8.98
C GLN A 42 7.37 -3.98 8.51
N PRO A 43 7.87 -2.75 8.26
CA PRO A 43 7.02 -1.76 7.64
C PRO A 43 6.73 -2.29 6.24
N ASP A 44 5.48 -2.62 6.01
CA ASP A 44 4.97 -2.83 4.66
C ASP A 44 5.51 -1.68 3.81
N LEU A 45 6.10 -1.97 2.65
CA LEU A 45 6.65 -0.93 1.75
C LEU A 45 5.60 0.17 1.44
N ALA A 46 4.33 -0.14 1.70
CA ALA A 46 3.15 0.70 1.69
C ALA A 46 3.08 1.82 2.76
N GLU A 47 3.98 1.90 3.74
CA GLU A 47 3.91 2.91 4.82
C GLU A 47 5.13 3.84 4.90
N THR A 48 6.03 3.81 3.92
CA THR A 48 7.11 4.80 3.89
C THR A 48 6.52 6.20 3.65
N PRO A 49 7.02 7.26 4.30
CA PRO A 49 6.54 8.63 4.09
C PRO A 49 6.56 9.07 2.62
N ASP A 50 7.58 8.63 1.87
CA ASP A 50 7.71 8.92 0.44
C ASP A 50 6.63 8.22 -0.39
N TYR A 51 6.31 6.97 -0.06
CA TYR A 51 5.21 6.25 -0.71
C TYR A 51 3.86 6.92 -0.42
N LEU A 52 3.59 7.26 0.83
CA LEU A 52 2.34 7.95 1.22
C LEU A 52 2.22 9.31 0.52
N ALA A 53 3.31 10.06 0.42
CA ALA A 53 3.34 11.31 -0.33
C ALA A 53 3.07 11.10 -1.83
N TRP A 54 3.65 10.06 -2.43
CA TRP A 54 3.39 9.71 -3.83
C TRP A 54 1.93 9.30 -4.07
N VAL A 55 1.35 8.50 -3.17
CA VAL A 55 -0.05 8.08 -3.24
C VAL A 55 -0.97 9.31 -3.21
N GLU A 56 -0.77 10.21 -2.25
CA GLU A 56 -1.62 11.40 -2.12
C GLU A 56 -1.50 12.34 -3.32
N GLN A 57 -0.27 12.57 -3.80
CA GLN A 57 -0.05 13.36 -5.01
C GLN A 57 -0.71 12.74 -6.25
N THR A 58 -0.69 11.42 -6.35
CA THR A 58 -1.30 10.70 -7.47
C THR A 58 -2.82 10.77 -7.40
N ARG A 59 -3.40 10.58 -6.21
CA ARG A 59 -4.85 10.71 -5.98
C ARG A 59 -5.35 12.10 -6.42
N LEU A 60 -4.68 13.17 -6.00
CA LEU A 60 -5.05 14.54 -6.37
C LEU A 60 -5.01 14.76 -7.90
N LYS A 61 -3.96 14.29 -8.58
CA LYS A 61 -3.85 14.40 -10.04
C LYS A 61 -4.95 13.63 -10.78
N ILE A 62 -5.36 12.47 -10.27
CA ILE A 62 -6.46 11.69 -10.84
C ILE A 62 -7.78 12.45 -10.67
N GLU A 63 -8.05 13.00 -9.49
CA GLU A 63 -9.26 13.78 -9.22
C GLU A 63 -9.35 15.03 -10.09
N GLU A 64 -8.24 15.75 -10.26
CA GLU A 64 -8.14 16.86 -11.20
C GLU A 64 -8.46 16.42 -12.64
N GLY A 65 -7.89 15.28 -13.07
CA GLY A 65 -8.13 14.72 -14.40
C GLY A 65 -9.58 14.32 -14.64
N ILE A 66 -10.23 13.69 -13.65
CA ILE A 66 -11.65 13.32 -13.70
C ILE A 66 -12.52 14.58 -13.79
N SER A 67 -12.29 15.56 -12.91
CA SER A 67 -13.04 16.83 -12.92
C SER A 67 -12.92 17.59 -14.25
N ALA A 68 -11.71 17.63 -14.82
CA ALA A 68 -11.47 18.23 -16.12
C ALA A 68 -12.19 17.45 -17.24
N ALA A 69 -12.17 16.12 -17.20
CA ALA A 69 -12.86 15.28 -18.17
C ALA A 69 -14.39 15.46 -18.11
N ASP A 70 -14.96 15.56 -16.90
CA ASP A 70 -16.40 15.84 -16.70
C ASP A 70 -16.82 17.20 -17.29
N GLN A 71 -15.90 18.16 -17.35
CA GLN A 71 -16.10 19.46 -17.99
C GLN A 71 -15.85 19.44 -19.50
N GLY A 72 -15.56 18.27 -20.08
CA GLY A 72 -15.28 18.08 -21.50
C GLY A 72 -13.86 18.45 -21.92
N ALA A 73 -12.93 18.66 -20.97
CA ALA A 73 -11.52 18.94 -21.24
C ALA A 73 -10.73 17.66 -21.58
N VAL A 74 -11.25 16.87 -22.51
CA VAL A 74 -10.61 15.66 -23.04
C VAL A 74 -9.97 16.01 -24.38
N LEU A 75 -8.82 15.39 -24.67
CA LEU A 75 -8.12 15.55 -25.94
C LEU A 75 -8.07 14.23 -26.70
N GLU A 76 -8.27 14.29 -28.01
CA GLU A 76 -8.02 13.16 -28.88
C GLU A 76 -6.52 12.85 -28.97
N ALA A 77 -6.19 11.57 -29.12
CA ALA A 77 -4.79 11.12 -29.11
C ALA A 77 -3.95 11.79 -30.20
N ASP A 78 -4.52 11.99 -31.40
CA ASP A 78 -3.83 12.64 -32.52
C ASP A 78 -3.52 14.11 -32.23
N ASP A 79 -4.42 14.82 -31.54
CA ASP A 79 -4.20 16.21 -31.12
C ASP A 79 -3.09 16.29 -30.08
N VAL A 80 -3.05 15.35 -29.14
CA VAL A 80 -1.97 15.27 -28.14
C VAL A 80 -0.62 15.04 -28.82
N LEU A 81 -0.55 14.10 -29.76
CA LEU A 81 0.68 13.78 -30.49
C LEU A 81 1.18 14.98 -31.32
N SER A 82 0.26 15.67 -32.01
CA SER A 82 0.59 16.87 -32.78
C SER A 82 1.15 17.99 -31.88
N ARG A 83 0.49 18.27 -30.75
CA ARG A 83 0.96 19.28 -29.78
C ARG A 83 2.33 18.93 -29.19
N LEU A 84 2.57 17.66 -28.88
CA LEU A 84 3.87 17.21 -28.36
C LEU A 84 4.99 17.39 -29.38
N ARG A 85 4.76 17.01 -30.65
CA ARG A 85 5.74 17.23 -31.73
C ARG A 85 6.10 18.70 -31.87
N ASN A 86 5.09 19.58 -31.93
CA ASN A 86 5.30 21.01 -32.05
C ASN A 86 6.09 21.59 -30.87
N LYS A 87 5.82 21.12 -29.63
CA LYS A 87 6.60 21.52 -28.45
C LYS A 87 8.06 21.12 -28.55
N VAL A 88 8.34 19.90 -29.03
CA VAL A 88 9.71 19.40 -29.20
C VAL A 88 10.44 20.20 -30.29
N GLU A 89 9.78 20.49 -31.41
CA GLU A 89 10.35 21.29 -32.48
C GLU A 89 10.68 22.72 -32.02
N ALA A 90 9.74 23.37 -31.32
CA ALA A 90 9.97 24.70 -30.74
C ALA A 90 11.16 24.72 -29.77
N ALA A 91 11.27 23.70 -28.90
CA ALA A 91 12.40 23.59 -27.98
C ALA A 91 13.75 23.40 -28.71
N ARG A 92 13.76 22.66 -29.82
CA ARG A 92 14.96 22.49 -30.64
C ARG A 92 15.37 23.79 -31.33
N SER A 93 14.42 24.51 -31.91
CA SER A 93 14.69 25.80 -32.56
C SER A 93 15.13 26.89 -31.58
N ALA A 94 14.70 26.83 -30.31
CA ALA A 94 15.13 27.76 -29.27
C ALA A 94 16.52 27.45 -28.68
N SER A 95 17.02 26.23 -28.90
CA SER A 95 18.34 25.78 -28.43
C SER A 95 19.43 25.88 -29.51
N ALA A 96 19.09 26.35 -30.71
CA ALA A 96 19.98 26.53 -31.85
C ALA A 96 20.33 28.01 -32.05
#